data_AF-A0A3N5IQD3-F1
#
_entry.id   AF-A0A3N5IQD3-F1
#
_cell.length_a   1.000
_cell.length_b   1.000
_cell.length_c   1.000
_cell.angle_alpha   90.00
_cell.angle_beta   90.00
_cell.angle_gamma   90.00
#
_symmetry.space_group_name_H-M   'P 1'
#
loop_
_entity.id
_entity.type
_entity.pdbx_description
1 polymer ?
#
loop_
_entity_poly.entity_id
_entity_poly.type
_entity_poly.pdbx_seq_one_letter_code
_entity_poly.pdbx_strand_id
1 'polypeptide(L)'
;NLLTMGQAMMGVDPCTPEDDFVSFLPFAWIGEQMMSISSGLQVGFTINFPEEPETAQENIREIGPHVMFAPPRMYEQMTRTVQVKNLDSSWIKRNIFNWAMKVGYRAADLKFDKKPVPVGIQFLRWLAYIIVFKKLRDHLGLTRVRNAYTGGAAMGPDHFRFFHSLGVNLKQIYGQTEIAGISVLHRKGDIKFDTVGTPIPGTEVKITEEGEIISKSPSVFLGYYKNPEATEKTLKDGWLYSGDKGFIDEDGHLVVFDRSKDVMILHDKSIFAPQYLETRLKFAPFIKDAWVIGHEQPYITAVVCIDYAVVGKWADDKKINYTSYHELSQKPEVYDLVEKQIREANRSLKKPAKVHKFLNLYKEFDADDEELTRTRKLRRAFVENRYKVLVEALYQDTDSVHMDTTITYEDGRVSQIKTDLHIRKIPIEEGN
;
A
#
# COMPACT_ATOMS: atom_id res chain seq x y z
N ASN A 1 10.83 24.75 13.80
CA ASN A 1 9.97 23.84 13.01
C ASN A 1 10.67 22.53 12.69
N LEU A 2 11.52 22.49 11.65
CA LEU A 2 12.10 21.23 11.17
C LEU A 2 12.94 20.50 12.24
N LEU A 3 13.80 21.22 12.98
CA LEU A 3 14.58 20.63 14.09
C LEU A 3 13.69 20.06 15.20
N THR A 4 12.66 20.81 15.61
CA THR A 4 11.67 20.37 16.60
C THR A 4 10.97 19.09 16.17
N MET A 5 10.61 18.99 14.88
CA MET A 5 10.00 17.79 14.33
C MET A 5 10.92 16.56 14.48
N GLY A 6 12.18 16.71 14.10
CA GLY A 6 13.20 15.66 14.27
C GLY A 6 13.35 15.23 15.72
N GLN A 7 13.42 16.18 16.67
CA GLN A 7 13.52 15.87 18.11
C GLN A 7 12.30 15.10 18.62
N ALA A 8 11.10 15.55 18.24
CA ALA A 8 9.86 14.91 18.69
C ALA A 8 9.73 13.49 18.15
N MET A 9 10.07 13.27 16.87
CA MET A 9 10.09 11.94 16.26
C MET A 9 11.12 11.02 16.93
N MET A 10 12.35 11.50 17.13
CA MET A 10 13.40 10.74 17.80
C MET A 10 13.14 10.52 19.30
N GLY A 11 12.28 11.33 19.91
CA GLY A 11 11.76 11.08 21.25
C GLY A 11 10.87 9.84 21.34
N VAL A 12 10.27 9.41 20.23
CA VAL A 12 9.49 8.16 20.13
C VAL A 12 10.40 7.00 19.71
N ASP A 13 11.21 7.21 18.68
CA ASP A 13 12.12 6.22 18.14
C ASP A 13 13.55 6.77 18.06
N PRO A 14 14.36 6.58 19.11
CA PRO A 14 15.70 7.13 19.18
C PRO A 14 16.62 6.62 18.05
N CYS A 15 17.33 7.57 17.44
CA CYS A 15 18.48 7.32 16.58
C CYS A 15 19.77 7.52 17.38
N THR A 16 20.85 6.83 16.99
CA THR A 16 22.18 6.97 17.59
C THR A 16 23.22 7.37 16.55
N PRO A 17 24.38 7.93 16.94
CA PRO A 17 25.44 8.29 16.00
C PRO A 17 25.98 7.10 15.18
N GLU A 18 25.84 5.88 15.69
CA GLU A 18 26.22 4.64 14.99
C GLU A 18 25.17 4.18 13.96
N ASP A 19 24.09 4.95 13.80
CA ASP A 19 23.07 4.63 12.81
C ASP A 19 23.55 4.89 11.38
N ASP A 20 23.09 4.00 10.49
CA ASP A 20 23.23 4.15 9.06
C ASP A 20 21.83 4.42 8.49
N PHE A 21 21.70 5.52 7.77
CA PHE A 21 20.50 5.89 7.02
C PHE A 21 20.85 5.98 5.54
N VAL A 22 19.98 5.46 4.67
CA VAL A 22 20.15 5.59 3.20
C VAL A 22 19.19 6.65 2.70
N SER A 23 19.75 7.78 2.26
CA SER A 23 19.03 8.89 1.64
C SER A 23 18.91 8.66 0.14
N PHE A 24 17.90 7.91 -0.28
CA PHE A 24 17.61 7.65 -1.70
C PHE A 24 16.37 8.40 -2.20
N LEU A 25 15.64 9.09 -1.31
CA LEU A 25 14.47 9.86 -1.70
C LEU A 25 14.91 11.24 -2.21
N PRO A 26 14.09 11.91 -3.05
CA PRO A 26 14.42 13.26 -3.48
C PRO A 26 14.60 14.20 -2.28
N PHE A 27 15.73 14.91 -2.21
CA PHE A 27 16.01 15.87 -1.13
C PHE A 27 14.99 17.00 -1.01
N ALA A 28 14.24 17.28 -2.09
CA ALA A 28 13.15 18.25 -2.06
C ALA A 28 11.94 17.76 -1.23
N TRP A 29 11.86 16.46 -0.93
CA TRP A 29 10.77 15.88 -0.17
C TRP A 29 10.97 16.11 1.33
N ILE A 30 9.94 16.62 2.01
CA ILE A 30 10.05 17.04 3.41
C ILE A 30 10.48 15.90 4.35
N GLY A 31 10.03 14.68 4.08
CA GLY A 31 10.39 13.54 4.92
C GLY A 31 11.86 13.13 4.77
N GLU A 32 12.46 13.34 3.60
CA GLU A 32 13.92 13.19 3.42
C GLU A 32 14.65 14.26 4.23
N GLN A 33 14.29 15.54 4.08
CA GLN A 33 14.89 16.63 4.86
C GLN A 33 14.74 16.43 6.38
N MET A 34 13.61 15.88 6.82
CA MET A 34 13.39 15.57 8.23
C MET A 34 14.34 14.45 8.72
N MET A 35 14.62 13.43 7.90
CA MET A 35 15.59 12.39 8.27
C MET A 35 17.03 12.88 8.13
N SER A 36 17.47 13.26 6.93
CA SER A 36 18.86 13.59 6.65
C SER A 36 19.31 14.93 7.24
N ILE A 37 18.49 15.98 7.14
CA ILE A 37 18.88 17.31 7.66
C ILE A 37 18.53 17.42 9.14
N SER A 38 17.26 17.23 9.51
CA SER A 38 16.84 17.48 10.90
C SER A 38 17.42 16.46 11.87
N SER A 39 17.17 15.17 11.63
CA SER A 39 17.61 14.12 12.54
C SER A 39 19.11 13.90 12.41
N GLY A 40 19.63 13.92 11.18
CA GLY A 40 21.06 13.76 10.89
C GLY A 40 21.94 14.84 11.53
N LEU A 41 21.57 16.13 11.45
CA LEU A 41 22.36 17.20 12.08
C LEU A 41 22.31 17.17 13.63
N GLN A 42 21.23 16.63 14.20
CA GLN A 42 21.05 16.62 15.65
C GLN A 42 21.69 15.40 16.33
N VAL A 43 21.71 14.25 15.65
CA VAL A 43 22.28 13.00 16.19
C VAL A 43 23.69 12.76 15.66
N GLY A 44 23.97 13.12 14.41
CA GLY A 44 25.26 12.85 13.77
C GLY A 44 25.40 11.41 13.25
N PHE A 45 24.31 10.76 12.85
CA PHE A 45 24.36 9.45 12.22
C PHE A 45 24.84 9.52 10.76
N THR A 46 25.30 8.39 10.21
CA THR A 46 25.86 8.33 8.85
C THR A 46 24.74 8.37 7.81
N ILE A 47 24.82 9.33 6.90
CA ILE A 47 23.90 9.48 5.77
C ILE A 47 24.61 8.95 4.53
N ASN A 48 24.08 7.86 3.98
CA ASN A 48 24.60 7.18 2.81
C ASN A 48 23.73 7.53 1.60
N PHE A 49 24.35 7.79 0.45
CA PHE A 49 23.66 8.05 -0.81
C PHE A 49 23.86 6.87 -1.75
N PRO A 50 22.80 6.42 -2.45
CA PRO A 50 23.00 5.49 -3.55
C PRO A 50 23.81 6.15 -4.67
N GLU A 51 24.52 5.35 -5.45
CA GLU A 51 25.33 5.86 -6.57
C GLU A 51 24.42 6.48 -7.65
N GLU A 52 23.34 5.77 -7.97
CA GLU A 52 22.29 6.17 -8.89
C GLU A 52 20.91 5.68 -8.38
N PRO A 53 19.79 6.33 -8.77
CA PRO A 53 18.45 5.89 -8.37
C PRO A 53 18.15 4.41 -8.67
N GLU A 54 18.66 3.89 -9.77
CA GLU A 54 18.49 2.50 -10.21
C GLU A 54 19.25 1.51 -9.31
N THR A 55 20.36 1.94 -8.72
CA THR A 55 21.20 1.13 -7.82
C THR A 55 20.73 1.15 -6.36
N ALA A 56 19.70 1.95 -6.04
CA ALA A 56 19.26 2.17 -4.66
C ALA A 56 18.98 0.88 -3.88
N GLN A 57 18.33 -0.12 -4.49
CA GLN A 57 18.04 -1.39 -3.82
C GLN A 57 19.30 -2.21 -3.51
N GLU A 58 20.31 -2.15 -4.38
CA GLU A 58 21.60 -2.82 -4.19
C GLU A 58 22.40 -2.12 -3.10
N ASN A 59 22.45 -0.78 -3.10
CA ASN A 59 23.12 -0.02 -2.04
C ASN A 59 22.41 -0.18 -0.69
N ILE A 60 21.07 -0.20 -0.63
CA ILE A 60 20.33 -0.51 0.61
C ILE A 60 20.76 -1.86 1.18
N ARG A 61 20.98 -2.86 0.31
CA ARG A 61 21.44 -4.18 0.72
C ARG A 61 22.87 -4.15 1.25
N GLU A 62 23.77 -3.46 0.56
CA GLU A 62 25.18 -3.34 0.94
C GLU A 62 25.36 -2.60 2.26
N ILE A 63 24.72 -1.43 2.38
CA ILE A 63 24.80 -0.57 3.57
C ILE A 63 24.14 -1.26 4.76
N GLY A 64 22.98 -1.89 4.54
CA GLY A 64 22.18 -2.51 5.60
C GLY A 64 21.81 -1.49 6.67
N PRO A 65 20.92 -0.51 6.38
CA PRO A 65 20.63 0.59 7.28
C PRO A 65 20.05 0.14 8.62
N HIS A 66 20.24 0.98 9.64
CA HIS A 66 19.59 0.83 10.94
C HIS A 66 18.20 1.49 10.97
N VAL A 67 18.04 2.57 10.20
CA VAL A 67 16.79 3.31 10.04
C VAL A 67 16.50 3.46 8.56
N MET A 68 15.27 3.14 8.16
CA MET A 68 14.85 3.23 6.77
C MET A 68 13.54 3.98 6.67
N PHE A 69 13.43 4.89 5.71
CA PHE A 69 12.17 5.55 5.36
C PHE A 69 11.94 5.40 3.86
N ALA A 70 10.80 4.81 3.48
CA ALA A 70 10.50 4.54 2.08
C ALA A 70 8.99 4.65 1.78
N PRO A 71 8.62 5.06 0.55
CA PRO A 71 7.23 5.04 0.13
C PRO A 71 6.68 3.61 0.06
N PRO A 72 5.35 3.40 0.20
CA PRO A 72 4.72 2.09 0.13
C PRO A 72 5.18 1.24 -1.06
N ARG A 73 5.29 1.86 -2.24
CA ARG A 73 5.70 1.20 -3.49
C ARG A 73 7.03 0.45 -3.40
N MET A 74 7.98 0.97 -2.61
CA MET A 74 9.27 0.28 -2.42
C MET A 74 9.07 -1.03 -1.66
N TYR A 75 8.30 -0.99 -0.57
CA TYR A 75 7.95 -2.18 0.22
C TYR A 75 7.11 -3.17 -0.59
N GLU A 76 6.15 -2.67 -1.38
CA GLU A 76 5.34 -3.47 -2.30
C GLU A 76 6.24 -4.20 -3.32
N GLN A 77 7.15 -3.47 -3.96
CA GLN A 77 8.11 -4.04 -4.91
C GLN A 77 9.00 -5.10 -4.26
N MET A 78 9.54 -4.84 -3.07
CA MET A 78 10.29 -5.84 -2.30
C MET A 78 9.47 -7.12 -2.08
N THR A 79 8.21 -7.00 -1.65
CA THR A 79 7.35 -8.19 -1.45
C THR A 79 7.10 -8.94 -2.75
N ARG A 80 6.83 -8.24 -3.86
CA ARG A 80 6.60 -8.83 -5.18
C ARG A 80 7.84 -9.57 -5.67
N THR A 81 9.03 -8.98 -5.54
CA THR A 81 10.29 -9.65 -5.88
C THR A 81 10.47 -10.96 -5.10
N VAL A 82 10.13 -10.97 -3.81
CA VAL A 82 10.19 -12.20 -3.00
C VAL A 82 9.17 -13.24 -3.46
N GLN A 83 7.94 -12.83 -3.74
CA GLN A 83 6.87 -13.72 -4.22
C GLN A 83 7.25 -14.36 -5.56
N VAL A 84 7.74 -13.57 -6.52
CA VAL A 84 8.23 -14.06 -7.82
C VAL A 84 9.37 -15.06 -7.62
N LYS A 85 10.42 -14.71 -6.86
CA LYS A 85 11.53 -15.63 -6.58
C LYS A 85 11.10 -16.92 -5.89
N ASN A 86 10.04 -16.87 -5.07
CA ASN A 86 9.47 -18.06 -4.44
C ASN A 86 8.70 -18.94 -5.45
N LEU A 87 7.94 -18.36 -6.36
CA LEU A 87 7.27 -19.09 -7.45
C LEU A 87 8.30 -19.81 -8.33
N ASP A 88 9.42 -19.13 -8.62
CA ASP A 88 10.54 -19.64 -9.41
C ASP A 88 11.39 -20.70 -8.69
N SER A 89 11.17 -20.90 -7.39
CA SER A 89 11.98 -21.79 -6.58
C SER A 89 11.57 -23.26 -6.71
N SER A 90 12.53 -24.16 -6.45
CA SER A 90 12.24 -25.60 -6.46
C SER A 90 11.15 -25.95 -5.45
N TRP A 91 10.39 -27.01 -5.73
CA TRP A 91 9.26 -27.44 -4.90
C TRP A 91 9.58 -27.53 -3.39
N ILE A 92 10.78 -28.04 -3.05
CA ILE A 92 11.26 -28.12 -1.67
C ILE A 92 11.44 -26.73 -1.06
N LYS A 93 12.14 -25.82 -1.75
CA LYS A 93 12.38 -24.44 -1.29
C LYS A 93 11.07 -23.69 -1.11
N ARG A 94 10.15 -23.84 -2.07
CA ARG A 94 8.82 -23.24 -2.04
C ARG A 94 8.00 -23.70 -0.85
N ASN A 95 8.02 -25.00 -0.53
CA ASN A 95 7.31 -25.53 0.63
C ASN A 95 7.91 -25.05 1.96
N ILE A 96 9.25 -24.98 2.06
CA ILE A 96 9.94 -24.44 3.24
C ILE A 96 9.58 -22.96 3.43
N PHE A 97 9.61 -22.17 2.37
CA PHE A 97 9.21 -20.77 2.41
C PHE A 97 7.75 -20.62 2.83
N ASN A 98 6.83 -21.37 2.22
CA ASN A 98 5.40 -21.32 2.55
C ASN A 98 5.14 -21.71 4.01
N TRP A 99 5.84 -22.73 4.52
CA TRP A 99 5.78 -23.10 5.93
C TRP A 99 6.31 -21.98 6.84
N ALA A 100 7.48 -21.41 6.53
CA ALA A 100 8.07 -20.33 7.30
C ALA A 100 7.13 -19.13 7.35
N MET A 101 6.59 -18.70 6.20
CA MET A 101 5.63 -17.61 6.11
C MET A 101 4.36 -17.87 6.93
N LYS A 102 3.79 -19.09 6.89
CA LYS A 102 2.63 -19.45 7.73
C LYS A 102 2.92 -19.26 9.22
N VAL A 103 4.10 -19.69 9.68
CA VAL A 103 4.53 -19.50 11.07
C VAL A 103 4.75 -18.03 11.39
N GLY A 104 5.43 -17.29 10.51
CA GLY A 104 5.70 -15.86 10.66
C GLY A 104 4.41 -15.05 10.74
N TYR A 105 3.47 -15.30 9.83
CA TYR A 105 2.16 -14.65 9.80
C TYR A 105 1.37 -14.92 11.08
N ARG A 106 1.27 -16.17 11.52
CA ARG A 106 0.59 -16.50 12.78
C ARG A 106 1.22 -15.79 13.99
N ALA A 107 2.55 -15.69 14.03
CA ALA A 107 3.24 -14.98 15.09
C ALA A 107 3.03 -13.46 15.01
N ALA A 108 2.93 -12.89 13.81
CA ALA A 108 2.64 -11.48 13.60
C ALA A 108 1.20 -11.15 14.01
N ASP A 109 0.21 -11.93 13.58
CA ASP A 109 -1.20 -11.77 13.92
C ASP A 109 -1.42 -11.79 15.44
N LEU A 110 -0.80 -12.74 16.15
CA LEU A 110 -0.88 -12.79 17.61
C LEU A 110 -0.31 -11.52 18.26
N LYS A 111 0.77 -10.96 17.72
CA LYS A 111 1.33 -9.70 18.23
C LYS A 111 0.42 -8.52 17.96
N PHE A 112 -0.18 -8.45 16.77
CA PHE A 112 -1.14 -7.39 16.42
C PHE A 112 -2.40 -7.45 17.28
N ASP A 113 -2.89 -8.65 17.57
CA ASP A 113 -3.99 -8.89 18.51
C ASP A 113 -3.62 -8.63 19.98
N LYS A 114 -2.39 -8.19 20.27
CA LYS A 114 -1.84 -8.02 21.63
C LYS A 114 -1.92 -9.30 22.48
N LYS A 115 -1.91 -10.47 21.82
CA LYS A 115 -1.94 -11.80 22.47
C LYS A 115 -0.53 -12.35 22.67
N PRO A 116 -0.28 -13.09 23.76
CA PRO A 116 1.00 -13.76 23.96
C PRO A 116 1.23 -14.81 22.87
N VAL A 117 2.45 -14.85 22.31
CA VAL A 117 2.83 -15.85 21.31
C VAL A 117 3.15 -17.17 22.02
N PRO A 118 2.46 -18.29 21.73
CA PRO A 118 2.75 -19.57 22.39
C PRO A 118 4.19 -20.04 22.18
N VAL A 119 4.77 -20.70 23.18
CA VAL A 119 6.19 -21.16 23.15
C VAL A 119 6.50 -22.01 21.92
N GLY A 120 5.59 -22.90 21.52
CA GLY A 120 5.75 -23.69 20.29
C GLY A 120 5.85 -22.84 19.02
N ILE A 121 5.05 -21.78 18.91
CA ILE A 121 5.13 -20.84 17.78
C ILE A 121 6.42 -20.02 17.85
N GLN A 122 6.89 -19.65 19.04
CA GLN A 122 8.18 -18.98 19.20
C GLN A 122 9.35 -19.85 18.71
N PHE A 123 9.33 -21.15 19.05
CA PHE A 123 10.33 -22.10 18.59
C PHE A 123 10.29 -22.30 17.06
N LEU A 124 9.10 -22.52 16.49
CA LEU A 124 8.94 -22.64 15.04
C LEU A 124 9.37 -21.35 14.32
N ARG A 125 9.08 -20.18 14.90
CA ARG A 125 9.51 -18.89 14.38
C ARG A 125 11.04 -18.74 14.43
N TRP A 126 11.68 -19.23 15.48
CA TRP A 126 13.15 -19.24 15.58
C TRP A 126 13.76 -20.13 14.49
N LEU A 127 13.21 -21.32 14.25
CA LEU A 127 13.61 -22.17 13.13
C LEU A 127 13.39 -21.49 11.78
N ALA A 128 12.20 -20.90 11.56
CA ALA A 128 11.90 -20.14 10.34
C ALA A 128 12.86 -18.96 10.14
N TYR A 129 13.28 -18.31 11.23
CA TYR A 129 14.26 -17.24 11.19
C TYR A 129 15.63 -17.73 10.70
N ILE A 130 16.14 -18.83 11.25
CA ILE A 130 17.44 -19.37 10.87
C ILE A 130 17.44 -19.86 9.42
N ILE A 131 16.38 -20.55 9.00
CA ILE A 131 16.32 -21.22 7.70
C ILE A 131 15.99 -20.23 6.57
N VAL A 132 15.04 -19.32 6.81
CA VAL A 132 14.45 -18.45 5.78
C VAL A 132 14.65 -16.98 6.10
N PHE A 133 14.10 -16.48 7.22
CA PHE A 133 13.95 -15.02 7.38
C PHE A 133 15.28 -14.27 7.52
N LYS A 134 16.31 -14.88 8.11
CA LYS A 134 17.64 -14.26 8.21
C LYS A 134 18.22 -13.96 6.82
N LYS A 135 18.21 -14.94 5.92
CA LYS A 135 18.69 -14.77 4.53
C LYS A 135 17.80 -13.86 3.71
N LEU A 136 16.49 -13.92 3.95
CA LEU A 136 15.53 -13.07 3.26
C LEU A 136 15.71 -11.60 3.65
N ARG A 137 15.85 -11.31 4.95
CA ARG A 137 16.14 -9.96 5.44
C ARG A 137 17.47 -9.45 4.91
N ASP A 138 18.50 -10.29 4.87
CA ASP A 138 19.79 -9.95 4.29
C ASP A 138 19.67 -9.56 2.82
N HIS A 139 18.95 -10.35 2.04
CA HIS A 139 18.74 -10.06 0.62
C HIS A 139 17.95 -8.77 0.37
N LEU A 140 17.08 -8.39 1.30
CA LEU A 140 16.29 -7.15 1.25
C LEU A 140 17.02 -5.94 1.85
N GLY A 141 18.20 -6.11 2.46
CA GLY A 141 18.90 -5.05 3.20
C GLY A 141 18.30 -4.72 4.57
N LEU A 142 17.45 -5.59 5.11
CA LEU A 142 16.66 -5.37 6.33
C LEU A 142 17.20 -6.11 7.56
N THR A 143 18.45 -6.61 7.50
CA THR A 143 19.05 -7.37 8.62
C THR A 143 19.28 -6.51 9.85
N ARG A 144 19.80 -5.30 9.66
CA ARG A 144 20.16 -4.36 10.73
C ARG A 144 19.06 -3.36 11.09
N VAL A 145 18.03 -3.24 10.24
CA VAL A 145 16.93 -2.29 10.41
C VAL A 145 16.24 -2.49 11.76
N ARG A 146 16.29 -1.46 12.61
CA ARG A 146 15.52 -1.36 13.85
C ARG A 146 14.14 -0.76 13.62
N ASN A 147 14.08 0.27 12.79
CA ASN A 147 12.86 1.00 12.47
C ASN A 147 12.78 1.23 10.95
N ALA A 148 11.70 0.75 10.35
CA ALA A 148 11.34 1.05 8.97
C ALA A 148 10.05 1.86 8.97
N TYR A 149 10.01 2.94 8.20
CA TYR A 149 8.86 3.82 8.11
C TYR A 149 8.30 3.82 6.69
N THR A 150 6.98 3.89 6.59
CA THR A 150 6.28 4.11 5.34
C THR A 150 5.22 5.19 5.49
N GLY A 151 5.12 6.06 4.49
CA GLY A 151 4.20 7.19 4.49
C GLY A 151 4.07 7.82 3.10
N GLY A 152 3.21 8.82 2.99
CA GLY A 152 2.90 9.50 1.72
C GLY A 152 1.82 8.82 0.87
N ALA A 153 1.46 7.58 1.18
CA ALA A 153 0.27 6.89 0.67
C ALA A 153 -0.10 5.74 1.63
N ALA A 154 -1.34 5.23 1.53
CA ALA A 154 -1.74 4.03 2.24
C ALA A 154 -1.03 2.79 1.67
N MET A 155 -0.55 1.90 2.54
CA MET A 155 0.02 0.62 2.16
C MET A 155 -0.95 -0.51 2.54
N GLY A 156 -1.03 -1.55 1.69
CA GLY A 156 -1.89 -2.70 1.95
C GLY A 156 -1.52 -3.41 3.26
N PRO A 157 -2.52 -3.86 4.05
CA PRO A 157 -2.30 -4.51 5.36
C PRO A 157 -1.45 -5.79 5.24
N ASP A 158 -1.56 -6.49 4.11
CA ASP A 158 -0.82 -7.71 3.89
C ASP A 158 0.69 -7.46 3.61
N HIS A 159 1.06 -6.34 2.98
CA HIS A 159 2.48 -5.94 2.86
C HIS A 159 3.05 -5.69 4.25
N PHE A 160 2.29 -4.97 5.05
CA PHE A 160 2.65 -4.70 6.43
C PHE A 160 2.84 -6.00 7.23
N ARG A 161 1.88 -6.92 7.13
CA ARG A 161 1.92 -8.25 7.76
C ARG A 161 3.11 -9.07 7.28
N PHE A 162 3.46 -9.00 5.99
CA PHE A 162 4.66 -9.65 5.43
C PHE A 162 5.93 -9.20 6.14
N PHE A 163 6.22 -7.90 6.22
CA PHE A 163 7.44 -7.42 6.87
C PHE A 163 7.50 -7.77 8.37
N HIS A 164 6.37 -7.67 9.07
CA HIS A 164 6.29 -8.06 10.48
C HIS A 164 6.48 -9.56 10.71
N SER A 165 6.04 -10.40 9.75
CA SER A 165 6.30 -11.85 9.79
C SER A 165 7.80 -12.17 9.73
N LEU A 166 8.58 -11.35 9.01
CA LEU A 166 10.04 -11.45 8.95
C LEU A 166 10.72 -10.89 10.21
N GLY A 167 9.98 -10.17 11.05
CA GLY A 167 10.48 -9.47 12.22
C GLY A 167 11.05 -8.09 11.91
N VAL A 168 10.66 -7.47 10.80
CA VAL A 168 10.96 -6.08 10.47
C VAL A 168 9.90 -5.19 11.14
N ASN A 169 10.35 -4.21 11.92
CA ASN A 169 9.49 -3.26 12.61
C ASN A 169 9.07 -2.13 11.66
N LEU A 170 8.27 -2.48 10.66
CA LEU A 170 7.68 -1.53 9.72
C LEU A 170 6.57 -0.74 10.40
N LYS A 171 6.51 0.57 10.19
CA LYS A 171 5.58 1.50 10.85
C LYS A 171 4.96 2.43 9.82
N GLN A 172 3.66 2.66 9.92
CA GLN A 172 3.02 3.74 9.17
C GLN A 172 3.23 5.06 9.90
N ILE A 173 3.32 6.11 9.10
CA ILE A 173 3.45 7.49 9.57
C ILE A 173 2.47 8.36 8.78
N TYR A 174 2.00 9.42 9.43
CA TYR A 174 1.24 10.49 8.80
C TYR A 174 1.90 11.83 9.08
N GLY A 175 1.81 12.71 8.10
CA GLY A 175 2.55 13.95 8.07
C GLY A 175 2.40 14.65 6.73
N GLN A 176 2.72 15.94 6.73
CA GLN A 176 2.64 16.81 5.56
C GLN A 176 3.73 17.89 5.63
N THR A 177 3.94 18.59 4.52
CA THR A 177 4.96 19.64 4.41
C THR A 177 4.71 20.77 5.40
N GLU A 178 3.44 21.11 5.61
CA GLU A 178 2.94 22.19 6.45
C GLU A 178 3.21 21.97 7.94
N ILE A 179 3.48 20.72 8.36
CA ILE A 179 3.93 20.37 9.72
C ILE A 179 5.39 19.91 9.77
N ALA A 180 6.16 20.18 8.72
CA ALA A 180 7.58 19.85 8.61
C ALA A 180 7.92 18.35 8.70
N GLY A 181 7.01 17.46 8.30
CA GLY A 181 7.24 16.02 8.27
C GLY A 181 6.20 15.23 9.05
N ILE A 182 6.65 14.29 9.89
CA ILE A 182 5.82 13.27 10.55
C ILE A 182 5.11 13.81 11.79
N SER A 183 3.80 13.98 11.78
CA SER A 183 3.04 14.40 12.97
C SER A 183 2.51 13.23 13.81
N VAL A 184 2.37 12.06 13.20
CA VAL A 184 1.75 10.87 13.78
C VAL A 184 2.51 9.64 13.31
N LEU A 185 2.80 8.70 14.21
CA LEU A 185 3.49 7.45 13.86
C LEU A 185 3.08 6.27 14.72
N HIS A 186 3.19 5.07 14.14
CA HIS A 186 3.06 3.81 14.88
C HIS A 186 4.21 3.61 15.86
N ARG A 187 3.89 3.27 17.11
CA ARG A 187 4.90 2.97 18.13
C ARG A 187 5.31 1.51 18.10
N LYS A 188 6.51 1.22 18.59
CA LYS A 188 7.00 -0.16 18.70
C LYS A 188 6.07 -0.98 19.60
N GLY A 189 5.50 -2.04 19.05
CA GLY A 189 4.59 -2.94 19.78
C GLY A 189 3.13 -2.48 19.86
N ASP A 190 2.81 -1.29 19.33
CA ASP A 190 1.45 -0.79 19.24
C ASP A 190 1.15 -0.34 17.81
N ILE A 191 0.75 -1.32 17.00
CA ILE A 191 0.61 -1.19 15.56
C ILE A 191 -0.71 -1.79 15.11
N LYS A 192 -1.48 -1.01 14.35
CA LYS A 192 -2.72 -1.44 13.72
C LYS A 192 -2.66 -1.18 12.23
N PHE A 193 -3.14 -2.13 11.44
CA PHE A 193 -2.98 -2.08 9.99
C PHE A 193 -3.73 -0.93 9.33
N ASP A 194 -4.89 -0.57 9.85
CA ASP A 194 -5.77 0.43 9.26
C ASP A 194 -5.52 1.85 9.81
N THR A 195 -4.47 2.03 10.62
CA THR A 195 -4.15 3.30 11.26
C THR A 195 -2.75 3.77 10.89
N VAL A 196 -2.44 5.03 11.18
CA VAL A 196 -1.09 5.62 11.04
C VAL A 196 -0.41 5.79 12.40
N GLY A 197 -1.04 5.32 13.47
CA GLY A 197 -0.54 5.43 14.83
C GLY A 197 -1.07 6.64 15.56
N THR A 198 -0.24 7.21 16.41
CA THR A 198 -0.65 8.22 17.39
C THR A 198 0.24 9.45 17.30
N PRO A 199 -0.22 10.65 17.72
CA PRO A 199 0.58 11.86 17.64
C PRO A 199 1.93 11.74 18.35
N ILE A 200 2.97 12.33 17.76
CA ILE A 200 4.29 12.42 18.40
C ILE A 200 4.29 13.46 19.52
N PRO A 201 5.27 13.41 20.46
CA PRO A 201 5.40 14.40 21.52
C PRO A 201 5.35 15.84 21.01
N GLY A 202 4.59 16.70 21.70
CA GLY A 202 4.43 18.11 21.31
C GLY A 202 3.50 18.35 20.12
N THR A 203 2.84 17.32 19.59
CA THR A 203 1.82 17.44 18.54
C THR A 203 0.45 17.04 19.07
N GLU A 204 -0.52 17.94 18.98
CA GLU A 204 -1.93 17.68 19.23
C GLU A 204 -2.63 17.40 17.90
N VAL A 205 -3.53 16.42 17.89
CA VAL A 205 -4.39 16.11 16.73
C VAL A 205 -5.84 16.10 17.18
N LYS A 206 -6.71 16.72 16.40
CA LYS A 206 -8.17 16.70 16.58
C LYS A 206 -8.87 16.44 15.25
N ILE A 207 -10.13 16.04 15.34
CA ILE A 207 -11.01 15.83 14.20
C ILE A 207 -12.13 16.89 14.28
N THR A 208 -12.38 17.62 13.20
CA THR A 208 -13.49 18.58 13.13
C THR A 208 -14.84 17.88 13.01
N GLU A 209 -15.94 18.62 13.14
CA GLU A 209 -17.29 18.07 12.95
C GLU A 209 -17.50 17.47 11.54
N GLU A 210 -16.81 18.02 10.54
CA GLU A 210 -16.83 17.55 9.15
C GLU A 210 -15.88 16.36 8.88
N GLY A 211 -15.15 15.92 9.90
CA GLY A 211 -14.20 14.82 9.86
C GLY A 211 -12.80 15.21 9.38
N GLU A 212 -12.46 16.50 9.31
CA GLU A 212 -11.12 16.96 8.90
C GLU A 212 -10.10 16.77 10.03
N ILE A 213 -8.90 16.33 9.69
CA ILE A 213 -7.79 16.17 10.62
C ILE A 213 -7.12 17.54 10.80
N ILE A 214 -7.12 18.06 12.02
CA ILE A 214 -6.40 19.28 12.36
C ILE A 214 -5.27 18.99 13.35
N SER A 215 -4.15 19.69 13.19
CA SER A 215 -2.96 19.47 14.01
C SER A 215 -2.43 20.76 14.61
N LYS A 216 -1.94 20.72 15.84
CA LYS A 216 -1.23 21.84 16.48
C LYS A 216 0.12 21.36 16.99
N SER A 217 1.19 22.01 16.55
CA SER A 217 2.56 21.61 16.87
C SER A 217 3.51 22.79 16.66
N PRO A 218 4.62 22.90 17.42
CA PRO A 218 5.67 23.87 17.12
C PRO A 218 6.38 23.61 15.78
N SER A 219 6.10 22.49 15.13
CA SER A 219 6.58 22.15 13.79
C SER A 219 5.75 22.76 12.66
N VAL A 220 4.52 23.24 12.94
CA VAL A 220 3.63 23.87 11.95
C VAL A 220 4.28 25.12 11.36
N PHE A 221 4.37 25.17 10.03
CA PHE A 221 4.99 26.26 9.27
C PHE A 221 4.36 27.65 9.56
N LEU A 222 5.04 28.71 9.14
CA LEU A 222 4.53 30.07 9.31
C LEU A 222 3.47 30.45 8.26
N GLY A 223 3.39 29.69 7.16
CA GLY A 223 2.53 29.98 6.04
C GLY A 223 3.20 29.76 4.68
N TYR A 224 2.43 29.93 3.63
CA TYR A 224 2.89 29.83 2.25
C TYR A 224 3.57 31.11 1.80
N TYR A 225 4.71 30.97 1.12
CA TYR A 225 5.48 32.10 0.62
C TYR A 225 4.68 32.93 -0.39
N LYS A 226 4.51 34.23 -0.12
CA LYS A 226 3.74 35.19 -0.93
C LYS A 226 2.28 34.79 -1.18
N ASN A 227 1.68 33.99 -0.29
CA ASN A 227 0.29 33.58 -0.42
C ASN A 227 -0.45 33.65 0.95
N PRO A 228 -0.82 34.87 1.39
CA PRO A 228 -1.52 35.06 2.67
C PRO A 228 -2.91 34.40 2.68
N GLU A 229 -3.65 34.42 1.58
CA GLU A 229 -4.98 33.82 1.49
C GLU A 229 -4.94 32.30 1.73
N ALA A 230 -4.03 31.58 1.07
CA ALA A 230 -3.86 30.15 1.31
C ALA A 230 -3.37 29.87 2.74
N THR A 231 -2.56 30.78 3.31
CA THR A 231 -2.06 30.67 4.68
C THR A 231 -3.20 30.77 5.69
N GLU A 232 -4.03 31.80 5.60
CA GLU A 232 -5.19 32.00 6.49
C GLU A 232 -6.23 30.88 6.36
N LYS A 233 -6.39 30.32 5.16
CA LYS A 233 -7.26 29.16 4.96
C LYS A 233 -6.75 27.90 5.67
N THR A 234 -5.43 27.74 5.73
CA THR A 234 -4.74 26.52 6.21
C THR A 234 -4.40 26.60 7.69
N LEU A 235 -4.12 27.80 8.21
CA LEU A 235 -3.79 28.05 9.60
C LEU A 235 -4.89 28.89 10.26
N LYS A 236 -5.60 28.32 11.24
CA LYS A 236 -6.63 29.03 12.01
C LYS A 236 -6.39 28.81 13.49
N ASP A 237 -6.26 29.89 14.27
CA ASP A 237 -6.05 29.85 15.72
C ASP A 237 -4.88 28.94 16.17
N GLY A 238 -3.81 28.89 15.36
CA GLY A 238 -2.64 28.04 15.60
C GLY A 238 -2.84 26.55 15.28
N TRP A 239 -3.99 26.17 14.72
CA TRP A 239 -4.25 24.84 14.17
C TRP A 239 -4.00 24.82 12.67
N LEU A 240 -3.30 23.78 12.23
CA LEU A 240 -3.14 23.40 10.84
C LEU A 240 -4.32 22.55 10.39
N TYR A 241 -5.06 23.04 9.41
CA TYR A 241 -6.13 22.33 8.70
C TYR A 241 -5.51 21.55 7.55
N SER A 242 -5.50 20.22 7.63
CA SER A 242 -4.78 19.37 6.67
C SER A 242 -5.49 19.18 5.34
N GLY A 243 -6.81 19.37 5.29
CA GLY A 243 -7.66 18.96 4.17
C GLY A 243 -7.86 17.43 4.06
N ASP A 244 -7.21 16.63 4.90
CA ASP A 244 -7.38 15.18 4.98
C ASP A 244 -8.48 14.84 5.98
N LYS A 245 -9.22 13.76 5.72
CA LYS A 245 -10.27 13.30 6.63
C LYS A 245 -9.81 12.10 7.43
N GLY A 246 -10.41 11.90 8.59
CA GLY A 246 -10.06 10.77 9.43
C GLY A 246 -10.90 10.70 10.68
N PHE A 247 -10.57 9.74 11.52
CA PHE A 247 -11.10 9.66 12.87
C PHE A 247 -10.02 9.09 13.80
N ILE A 248 -10.19 9.31 15.10
CA ILE A 248 -9.37 8.69 16.12
C ILE A 248 -10.16 7.50 16.67
N ASP A 249 -9.56 6.32 16.65
CA ASP A 249 -10.19 5.11 17.17
C ASP A 249 -10.14 5.03 18.71
N GLU A 250 -10.78 4.00 19.28
CA GLU A 250 -10.90 3.81 20.72
C GLU A 250 -9.55 3.63 21.45
N ASP A 251 -8.49 3.21 20.74
CA ASP A 251 -7.13 3.08 21.28
C ASP A 251 -6.30 4.36 21.03
N GLY A 252 -6.91 5.44 20.54
CA GLY A 252 -6.26 6.72 20.29
C GLY A 252 -5.45 6.75 18.98
N HIS A 253 -5.59 5.75 18.10
CA HIS A 253 -4.91 5.74 16.81
C HIS A 253 -5.67 6.56 15.78
N LEU A 254 -4.95 7.36 15.01
CA LEU A 254 -5.48 8.08 13.87
C LEU A 254 -5.65 7.13 12.68
N VAL A 255 -6.86 7.12 12.12
CA VAL A 255 -7.17 6.53 10.82
C VAL A 255 -7.30 7.67 9.82
N VAL A 256 -6.50 7.62 8.76
CA VAL A 256 -6.50 8.65 7.71
C VAL A 256 -7.24 8.10 6.49
N PHE A 257 -8.28 8.83 6.08
CA PHE A 257 -8.93 8.68 4.81
C PHE A 257 -8.36 9.77 3.89
N ASP A 258 -7.42 9.37 3.04
CA ASP A 258 -6.75 10.28 2.10
C ASP A 258 -7.80 11.09 1.35
N ARG A 259 -7.73 12.42 1.56
CA ARG A 259 -8.57 13.53 1.09
C ARG A 259 -10.07 13.26 0.89
N SER A 260 -10.89 14.12 1.50
CA SER A 260 -12.36 14.20 1.41
C SER A 260 -13.05 13.96 0.05
N LYS A 261 -12.31 14.02 -1.07
CA LYS A 261 -12.78 13.77 -2.44
C LYS A 261 -12.63 12.33 -2.91
N ASP A 262 -11.84 11.51 -2.22
CA ASP A 262 -11.51 10.14 -2.64
C ASP A 262 -12.31 9.05 -1.91
N VAL A 263 -13.13 9.41 -0.91
CA VAL A 263 -14.11 8.49 -0.29
C VAL A 263 -15.40 8.45 -1.08
N MET A 264 -15.98 7.27 -1.23
CA MET A 264 -17.21 7.05 -1.97
C MET A 264 -18.31 6.59 -1.03
N ILE A 265 -19.53 7.01 -1.36
CA ILE A 265 -20.74 6.66 -0.61
C ILE A 265 -21.54 5.66 -1.45
N LEU A 266 -21.95 4.55 -0.84
CA LEU A 266 -22.89 3.58 -1.42
C LEU A 266 -24.35 4.07 -1.27
N HIS A 267 -25.30 3.44 -1.96
CA HIS A 267 -26.73 3.78 -1.84
C HIS A 267 -27.26 3.72 -0.40
N ASP A 268 -26.71 2.83 0.43
CA ASP A 268 -27.07 2.69 1.85
C ASP A 268 -26.38 3.71 2.76
N LYS A 269 -25.70 4.70 2.17
CA LYS A 269 -24.90 5.75 2.84
C LYS A 269 -23.64 5.24 3.54
N SER A 270 -23.29 3.97 3.40
CA SER A 270 -22.01 3.47 3.89
C SER A 270 -20.87 4.09 3.10
N ILE A 271 -19.77 4.38 3.80
CA ILE A 271 -18.61 5.06 3.24
C ILE A 271 -17.52 4.01 3.02
N PHE A 272 -16.87 4.06 1.87
CA PHE A 272 -15.68 3.24 1.58
C PHE A 272 -14.59 4.06 0.89
N ALA A 273 -13.35 3.61 1.04
CA ALA A 273 -12.20 4.18 0.36
C ALA A 273 -11.78 3.26 -0.81
N PRO A 274 -12.06 3.61 -2.08
CA PRO A 274 -11.70 2.79 -3.23
C PRO A 274 -10.19 2.51 -3.31
N GLN A 275 -9.34 3.50 -3.05
CA GLN A 275 -7.88 3.32 -3.09
C GLN A 275 -7.39 2.29 -2.07
N TYR A 276 -7.98 2.26 -0.87
CA TYR A 276 -7.64 1.27 0.15
C TYR A 276 -7.93 -0.16 -0.35
N LEU A 277 -9.08 -0.36 -0.99
CA LEU A 277 -9.47 -1.64 -1.57
C LEU A 277 -8.58 -2.03 -2.75
N GLU A 278 -8.25 -1.08 -3.63
CA GLU A 278 -7.35 -1.30 -4.77
C GLU A 278 -5.95 -1.73 -4.33
N THR A 279 -5.36 -1.01 -3.36
CA THR A 279 -4.05 -1.37 -2.80
C THR A 279 -4.09 -2.75 -2.15
N ARG A 280 -5.20 -3.10 -1.47
CA ARG A 280 -5.37 -4.43 -0.89
C ARG A 280 -5.42 -5.52 -1.95
N LEU A 281 -6.16 -5.33 -3.03
CA LEU A 281 -6.22 -6.30 -4.13
C LEU A 281 -4.86 -6.47 -4.81
N LYS A 282 -4.13 -5.38 -4.99
CA LYS A 282 -2.77 -5.37 -5.57
C LYS A 282 -1.71 -6.06 -4.72
N PHE A 283 -2.01 -6.39 -3.46
CA PHE A 283 -1.12 -7.24 -2.65
C PHE A 283 -0.93 -8.63 -3.27
N ALA A 284 -1.96 -9.13 -3.96
CA ALA A 284 -1.91 -10.44 -4.56
C ALA A 284 -0.92 -10.44 -5.75
N PRO A 285 0.03 -11.39 -5.82
CA PRO A 285 1.05 -11.43 -6.87
C PRO A 285 0.48 -11.49 -8.29
N PHE A 286 -0.76 -11.96 -8.45
CA PHE A 286 -1.42 -12.14 -9.73
C PHE A 286 -2.16 -10.88 -10.22
N ILE A 287 -2.27 -9.85 -9.38
CA ILE A 287 -3.01 -8.62 -9.68
C ILE A 287 -2.02 -7.46 -9.78
N LYS A 288 -1.92 -6.86 -10.97
CA LYS A 288 -1.04 -5.71 -11.21
C LYS A 288 -1.66 -4.40 -10.79
N ASP A 289 -2.89 -4.17 -11.24
CA ASP A 289 -3.69 -2.98 -10.96
C ASP A 289 -5.16 -3.38 -10.76
N ALA A 290 -5.88 -2.61 -9.97
CA ALA A 290 -7.30 -2.80 -9.72
C ALA A 290 -8.01 -1.44 -9.75
N TRP A 291 -9.23 -1.42 -10.27
CA TRP A 291 -10.12 -0.28 -10.23
C TRP A 291 -11.39 -0.68 -9.49
N VAL A 292 -11.61 -0.05 -8.33
CA VAL A 292 -12.78 -0.30 -7.48
C VAL A 292 -13.87 0.72 -7.79
N ILE A 293 -15.09 0.21 -7.95
CA ILE A 293 -16.29 0.96 -8.34
C ILE A 293 -17.37 0.73 -7.29
N GLY A 294 -18.08 1.78 -6.90
CA GLY A 294 -19.19 1.66 -5.95
C GLY A 294 -19.84 2.98 -5.53
N HIS A 295 -19.41 4.12 -6.07
CA HIS A 295 -20.05 5.40 -5.73
C HIS A 295 -21.48 5.43 -6.26
N GLU A 296 -22.45 5.72 -5.38
CA GLU A 296 -23.88 5.71 -5.73
C GLU A 296 -24.30 4.38 -6.37
N GLN A 297 -23.85 3.28 -5.77
CA GLN A 297 -24.19 1.92 -6.20
C GLN A 297 -24.65 1.09 -5.00
N PRO A 298 -25.36 -0.03 -5.22
CA PRO A 298 -25.84 -0.88 -4.14
C PRO A 298 -24.74 -1.68 -3.44
N TYR A 299 -23.60 -1.90 -4.09
CA TYR A 299 -22.46 -2.66 -3.55
C TYR A 299 -21.17 -2.32 -4.32
N ILE A 300 -20.03 -2.78 -3.81
CA ILE A 300 -18.71 -2.54 -4.43
C ILE A 300 -18.40 -3.64 -5.46
N THR A 301 -17.86 -3.22 -6.61
CA THR A 301 -17.34 -4.08 -7.68
C THR A 301 -15.91 -3.71 -8.05
N ALA A 302 -15.21 -4.58 -8.77
CA ALA A 302 -13.82 -4.34 -9.18
C ALA A 302 -13.54 -4.74 -10.63
N VAL A 303 -12.72 -3.95 -11.31
CA VAL A 303 -12.07 -4.30 -12.58
C VAL A 303 -10.61 -4.60 -12.30
N VAL A 304 -10.12 -5.77 -12.69
CA VAL A 304 -8.80 -6.27 -12.33
C VAL A 304 -7.90 -6.37 -13.56
N CYS A 305 -6.71 -5.79 -13.50
CA CYS A 305 -5.63 -6.05 -14.46
C CYS A 305 -4.69 -7.09 -13.87
N ILE A 306 -4.50 -8.21 -14.58
CA ILE A 306 -3.61 -9.26 -14.12
C ILE A 306 -2.14 -8.85 -14.28
N ASP A 307 -1.26 -9.43 -13.46
CA ASP A 307 0.18 -9.32 -13.67
C ASP A 307 0.63 -10.31 -14.74
N TYR A 308 0.82 -9.81 -15.97
CA TYR A 308 1.10 -10.68 -17.12
C TYR A 308 2.29 -11.62 -16.93
N ALA A 309 3.38 -11.10 -16.36
CA ALA A 309 4.59 -11.89 -16.16
C ALA A 309 4.37 -13.01 -15.13
N VAL A 310 3.68 -12.69 -14.04
CA VAL A 310 3.44 -13.64 -12.95
C VAL A 310 2.36 -14.66 -13.29
N VAL A 311 1.25 -14.20 -13.89
CA VAL A 311 0.16 -15.08 -14.32
C VAL A 311 0.57 -15.93 -15.52
N GLY A 312 1.36 -15.39 -16.44
CA GLY A 312 1.91 -16.13 -17.58
C GLY A 312 2.77 -17.30 -17.13
N LYS A 313 3.72 -17.05 -16.21
CA LYS A 313 4.53 -18.11 -15.60
C LYS A 313 3.68 -19.16 -14.89
N TRP A 314 2.68 -18.73 -14.11
CA TRP A 314 1.77 -19.64 -13.42
C TRP A 314 0.96 -20.51 -14.40
N ALA A 315 0.56 -19.94 -15.54
CA ALA A 315 -0.14 -20.64 -16.60
C ALA A 315 0.78 -21.67 -17.28
N ASP A 316 2.03 -21.31 -17.55
CA ASP A 316 3.05 -22.20 -18.11
C ASP A 316 3.32 -23.41 -17.19
N ASP A 317 3.48 -23.17 -15.88
CA ASP A 317 3.65 -24.21 -14.86
C ASP A 317 2.46 -25.19 -14.82
N LYS A 318 1.26 -24.70 -15.14
CA LYS A 318 0.02 -25.49 -15.23
C LYS A 318 -0.25 -26.05 -16.62
N LYS A 319 0.61 -25.77 -17.60
CA LYS A 319 0.45 -26.16 -19.01
C LYS A 319 -0.85 -25.61 -19.63
N ILE A 320 -1.24 -24.40 -19.23
CA ILE A 320 -2.36 -23.67 -19.83
C ILE A 320 -1.83 -22.93 -21.07
N ASN A 321 -2.39 -23.23 -22.23
CA ASN A 321 -1.97 -22.58 -23.48
C ASN A 321 -2.61 -21.20 -23.63
N TYR A 322 -1.79 -20.20 -23.95
CA TYR A 322 -2.19 -18.84 -24.28
C TYR A 322 -1.18 -18.21 -25.26
N THR A 323 -1.60 -17.20 -26.00
CA THR A 323 -0.76 -16.52 -27.01
C THR A 323 -0.60 -15.02 -26.74
N SER A 324 -1.42 -14.44 -25.87
CA SER A 324 -1.43 -13.01 -25.58
C SER A 324 -1.97 -12.74 -24.17
N TYR A 325 -1.71 -11.52 -23.66
CA TYR A 325 -2.33 -11.02 -22.43
C TYR A 325 -3.85 -11.13 -22.49
N HIS A 326 -4.42 -10.68 -23.60
CA HIS A 326 -5.84 -10.68 -23.85
C HIS A 326 -6.43 -12.08 -23.62
N GLU A 327 -5.88 -13.08 -24.31
CA GLU A 327 -6.33 -14.47 -24.18
C GLU A 327 -6.15 -15.01 -22.76
N LEU A 328 -4.99 -14.75 -22.14
CA LEU A 328 -4.68 -15.22 -20.80
C LEU A 328 -5.62 -14.64 -19.74
N SER A 329 -5.87 -13.33 -19.79
CA SER A 329 -6.75 -12.62 -18.84
C SER A 329 -8.18 -13.16 -18.81
N GLN A 330 -8.63 -13.71 -19.94
CA GLN A 330 -9.98 -14.24 -20.09
C GLN A 330 -10.12 -15.75 -19.85
N LYS A 331 -9.03 -16.47 -19.56
CA LYS A 331 -9.10 -17.91 -19.26
C LYS A 331 -9.91 -18.17 -17.99
N PRO A 332 -10.81 -19.17 -17.96
CA PRO A 332 -11.56 -19.53 -16.75
C PRO A 332 -10.68 -19.77 -15.54
N GLU A 333 -9.51 -20.41 -15.74
CA GLU A 333 -8.56 -20.71 -14.67
C GLU A 333 -7.93 -19.45 -14.07
N VAL A 334 -7.78 -18.38 -14.86
CA VAL A 334 -7.28 -17.08 -14.39
C VAL A 334 -8.39 -16.33 -13.64
N TYR A 335 -9.65 -16.44 -14.07
CA TYR A 335 -10.79 -15.96 -13.27
C TYR A 335 -10.85 -16.66 -11.90
N ASP A 336 -10.71 -17.98 -11.85
CA ASP A 336 -10.71 -18.73 -10.58
C ASP A 336 -9.52 -18.32 -9.70
N LEU A 337 -8.37 -18.04 -10.31
CA LEU A 337 -7.17 -17.55 -9.61
C LEU A 337 -7.41 -16.19 -8.97
N VAL A 338 -7.96 -15.22 -9.72
CA VAL A 338 -8.25 -13.86 -9.26
C VAL A 338 -9.39 -13.88 -8.22
N GLU A 339 -10.45 -14.65 -8.46
CA GLU A 339 -11.56 -14.84 -7.52
C GLU A 339 -11.04 -15.27 -6.14
N LYS A 340 -10.11 -16.22 -6.11
CA LYS A 340 -9.50 -16.67 -4.86
C LYS A 340 -8.76 -15.53 -4.13
N GLN A 341 -8.08 -14.65 -4.85
CA GLN A 341 -7.41 -13.49 -4.24
C GLN A 341 -8.40 -12.48 -3.68
N ILE A 342 -9.48 -12.19 -4.41
CA ILE A 342 -10.53 -11.27 -3.97
C ILE A 342 -11.24 -11.83 -2.73
N ARG A 343 -11.54 -13.14 -2.72
CA ARG A 343 -12.12 -13.82 -1.54
C ARG A 343 -11.22 -13.68 -0.32
N GLU A 344 -9.90 -13.87 -0.49
CA GLU A 344 -8.94 -13.70 0.61
C GLU A 344 -8.92 -12.25 1.12
N ALA A 345 -8.89 -11.27 0.22
CA ALA A 345 -8.97 -9.85 0.58
C ALA A 345 -10.29 -9.52 1.32
N ASN A 346 -11.41 -10.06 0.86
CA ASN A 346 -12.75 -9.87 1.45
C ASN A 346 -12.89 -10.42 2.87
N ARG A 347 -12.13 -11.46 3.27
CA ARG A 347 -12.22 -12.04 4.63
C ARG A 347 -11.92 -11.03 5.73
N SER A 348 -11.06 -10.08 5.40
CA SER A 348 -10.58 -9.04 6.31
C SER A 348 -11.30 -7.69 6.18
N LEU A 349 -12.32 -7.60 5.31
CA LEU A 349 -13.08 -6.38 5.07
C LEU A 349 -14.44 -6.43 5.79
N LYS A 350 -14.88 -5.28 6.32
CA LYS A 350 -16.25 -5.11 6.86
C LYS A 350 -17.26 -5.31 5.74
N LYS A 351 -18.48 -5.76 6.06
CA LYS A 351 -19.54 -6.10 5.09
C LYS A 351 -19.75 -5.04 3.99
N PRO A 352 -19.85 -3.73 4.28
CA PRO A 352 -20.07 -2.71 3.24
C PRO A 352 -18.87 -2.52 2.30
N ALA A 353 -17.67 -2.90 2.75
CA ALA A 353 -16.42 -2.73 1.99
C ALA A 353 -16.04 -3.97 1.16
N LYS A 354 -16.82 -5.06 1.19
CA LYS A 354 -16.51 -6.28 0.45
C LYS A 354 -16.80 -6.10 -1.05
N VAL A 355 -15.96 -6.69 -1.90
CA VAL A 355 -16.16 -6.72 -3.36
C VAL A 355 -17.14 -7.84 -3.71
N HIS A 356 -18.27 -7.50 -4.33
CA HIS A 356 -19.35 -8.45 -4.67
C HIS A 356 -19.24 -9.04 -6.07
N LYS A 357 -18.68 -8.29 -7.02
CA LYS A 357 -18.46 -8.76 -8.39
C LYS A 357 -17.16 -8.22 -8.93
N PHE A 358 -16.56 -8.96 -9.86
CA PHE A 358 -15.40 -8.49 -10.58
C PHE A 358 -15.37 -8.99 -12.02
N LEU A 359 -14.53 -8.35 -12.83
CA LEU A 359 -14.12 -8.84 -14.14
C LEU A 359 -12.61 -8.62 -14.34
N ASN A 360 -12.00 -9.40 -15.23
CA ASN A 360 -10.61 -9.19 -15.63
C ASN A 360 -10.58 -8.31 -16.89
N LEU A 361 -9.84 -7.21 -16.86
CA LEU A 361 -9.68 -6.34 -18.03
C LEU A 361 -8.78 -7.03 -19.07
N TYR A 362 -9.15 -6.91 -20.34
CA TYR A 362 -8.47 -7.52 -21.49
C TYR A 362 -7.12 -6.86 -21.85
N LYS A 363 -6.76 -5.79 -21.16
CA LYS A 363 -5.46 -5.11 -21.24
C LYS A 363 -5.05 -4.60 -19.85
N GLU A 364 -3.82 -4.15 -19.71
CA GLU A 364 -3.37 -3.40 -18.54
C GLU A 364 -3.74 -1.91 -18.67
N PHE A 365 -3.85 -1.20 -17.54
CA PHE A 365 -3.97 0.25 -17.56
C PHE A 365 -2.67 0.93 -18.00
N ASP A 366 -2.78 1.91 -18.88
CA ASP A 366 -1.65 2.62 -19.45
C ASP A 366 -1.72 4.14 -19.19
N ALA A 367 -0.56 4.76 -18.95
CA ALA A 367 -0.46 6.21 -18.81
C ALA A 367 -0.59 6.92 -20.17
N ASP A 368 -0.16 6.28 -21.26
CA ASP A 368 -0.24 6.85 -22.60
C ASP A 368 -1.68 6.76 -23.17
N ASP A 369 -2.50 5.83 -22.68
CA ASP A 369 -3.95 5.79 -22.90
C ASP A 369 -4.75 6.77 -22.02
N GLU A 370 -4.06 7.61 -21.24
CA GLU A 370 -4.65 8.54 -20.27
C GLU A 370 -5.40 7.89 -19.09
N GLU A 371 -5.27 6.57 -18.89
CA GLU A 371 -5.93 5.84 -17.81
C GLU A 371 -5.20 6.02 -16.49
N LEU A 372 -3.88 6.17 -16.56
CA LEU A 372 -3.01 6.45 -15.42
C LEU A 372 -2.32 7.82 -15.58
N THR A 373 -1.96 8.45 -14.46
CA THR A 373 -0.95 9.50 -14.46
C THR A 373 0.44 8.91 -14.74
N ARG A 374 1.43 9.75 -15.09
CA ARG A 374 2.86 9.31 -15.16
C ARG A 374 3.37 8.72 -13.84
N THR A 375 2.79 9.13 -12.72
CA THR A 375 3.03 8.53 -11.41
C THR A 375 2.21 7.27 -11.16
N ARG A 376 1.56 6.68 -12.16
CA ARG A 376 0.69 5.49 -12.07
C ARG A 376 -0.51 5.63 -11.12
N LYS A 377 -1.11 6.83 -10.99
CA LYS A 377 -2.38 7.04 -10.27
C LYS A 377 -3.55 6.92 -11.25
N LEU A 378 -4.60 6.17 -10.89
CA LEU A 378 -5.77 5.97 -11.75
C LEU A 378 -6.56 7.27 -11.97
N ARG A 379 -6.84 7.61 -13.23
CA ARG A 379 -7.70 8.74 -13.62
C ARG A 379 -9.16 8.31 -13.67
N ARG A 380 -9.76 8.07 -12.49
CA ARG A 380 -11.10 7.48 -12.31
C ARG A 380 -12.18 8.02 -13.26
N ALA A 381 -12.40 9.34 -13.28
CA ALA A 381 -13.44 9.94 -14.11
C ALA A 381 -13.27 9.66 -15.61
N PHE A 382 -12.01 9.60 -16.08
CA PHE A 382 -11.70 9.28 -17.47
C PHE A 382 -11.95 7.79 -17.75
N VAL A 383 -11.46 6.90 -16.87
CA VAL A 383 -11.62 5.45 -16.97
C VAL A 383 -13.09 5.05 -16.89
N GLU A 384 -13.87 5.68 -16.01
CA GLU A 384 -15.30 5.47 -15.85
C GLU A 384 -16.09 5.84 -17.11
N ASN A 385 -15.73 6.95 -17.74
CA ASN A 385 -16.34 7.35 -19.00
C ASN A 385 -15.93 6.44 -20.17
N ARG A 386 -14.64 6.06 -20.26
CA ARG A 386 -14.11 5.17 -21.30
C ARG A 386 -14.71 3.77 -21.23
N TYR A 387 -14.89 3.24 -20.02
CA TYR A 387 -15.37 1.88 -19.76
C TYR A 387 -16.79 1.85 -19.20
N LYS A 388 -17.64 2.82 -19.56
CA LYS A 388 -19.01 2.93 -19.08
C LYS A 388 -19.82 1.64 -19.26
N VAL A 389 -19.64 0.96 -20.39
CA VAL A 389 -20.29 -0.32 -20.70
C VAL A 389 -19.93 -1.40 -19.67
N LEU A 390 -18.67 -1.43 -19.19
CA LEU A 390 -18.24 -2.36 -18.15
C LEU A 390 -18.85 -2.03 -16.80
N VAL A 391 -18.90 -0.74 -16.46
CA VAL A 391 -19.51 -0.25 -15.21
C VAL A 391 -20.97 -0.66 -15.15
N GLU A 392 -21.73 -0.39 -16.22
CA GLU A 392 -23.15 -0.76 -16.31
C GLU A 392 -23.35 -2.27 -16.22
N ALA A 393 -22.56 -3.06 -16.95
CA ALA A 393 -22.68 -4.52 -16.94
C ALA A 393 -22.40 -5.13 -15.56
N LEU A 394 -21.46 -4.57 -14.78
CA LEU A 394 -21.17 -5.02 -13.42
C LEU A 394 -22.40 -4.91 -12.49
N TYR A 395 -23.27 -3.92 -12.70
CA TYR A 395 -24.48 -3.74 -11.88
C TYR A 395 -25.75 -4.37 -12.49
N GLN A 396 -25.69 -4.83 -13.73
CA GLN A 396 -26.76 -5.62 -14.36
C GLN A 396 -26.70 -7.10 -13.94
N ASP A 397 -27.78 -7.83 -14.20
CA ASP A 397 -27.81 -9.29 -14.04
C ASP A 397 -27.36 -9.98 -15.34
N THR A 398 -26.10 -9.74 -15.71
CA THR A 398 -25.42 -10.40 -16.83
C THR A 398 -24.12 -11.05 -16.35
N ASP A 399 -23.75 -12.17 -16.97
CA ASP A 399 -22.53 -12.92 -16.67
C ASP A 399 -21.39 -12.60 -17.65
N SER A 400 -21.65 -11.81 -18.68
CA SER A 400 -20.64 -11.36 -19.64
C SER A 400 -20.97 -9.99 -20.24
N VAL A 401 -19.94 -9.31 -20.74
CA VAL A 401 -20.04 -8.04 -21.46
C VAL A 401 -19.17 -8.07 -22.70
N HIS A 402 -19.77 -7.75 -23.85
CA HIS A 402 -19.06 -7.64 -25.10
C HIS A 402 -18.39 -6.27 -25.21
N MET A 403 -17.09 -6.29 -25.50
CA MET A 403 -16.28 -5.10 -25.72
C MET A 403 -15.83 -5.05 -27.16
N ASP A 404 -16.22 -4.00 -27.86
CA ASP A 404 -15.70 -3.64 -29.17
C ASP A 404 -14.98 -2.29 -29.02
N THR A 405 -13.66 -2.33 -28.86
CA THR A 405 -12.83 -1.14 -28.63
C THR A 405 -11.73 -1.05 -29.66
N THR A 406 -11.56 0.14 -30.21
CA THR A 406 -10.49 0.45 -31.14
C THR A 406 -9.28 0.97 -30.36
N ILE A 407 -8.15 0.25 -30.41
CA ILE A 407 -6.87 0.70 -29.85
C ILE A 407 -6.00 1.26 -30.96
N THR A 408 -5.42 2.44 -30.72
CA THR A 408 -4.39 3.03 -31.58
C THR A 408 -3.04 2.82 -30.92
N TYR A 409 -2.16 2.05 -31.55
CA TYR A 409 -0.79 1.84 -31.10
C TYR A 409 0.06 3.10 -31.35
N GLU A 410 1.19 3.22 -30.64
CA GLU A 410 2.11 4.35 -30.77
C GLU A 410 2.65 4.56 -32.20
N ASP A 411 2.71 3.49 -33.00
CA ASP A 411 3.12 3.53 -34.41
C ASP A 411 1.99 3.95 -35.36
N GLY A 412 0.83 4.36 -34.82
CA GLY A 412 -0.35 4.79 -35.55
C GLY A 412 -1.22 3.65 -36.06
N ARG A 413 -0.88 2.38 -35.80
CA ARG A 413 -1.73 1.25 -36.18
C ARG A 413 -3.00 1.24 -35.34
N VAL A 414 -4.12 1.01 -36.01
CA VAL A 414 -5.43 0.90 -35.36
C VAL A 414 -5.84 -0.57 -35.36
N SER A 415 -6.12 -1.13 -34.18
CA SER A 415 -6.60 -2.51 -34.02
C SER A 415 -7.92 -2.51 -33.27
N GLN A 416 -8.91 -3.19 -33.84
CA GLN A 416 -10.19 -3.40 -33.22
C GLN A 416 -10.11 -4.65 -32.33
N ILE A 417 -10.27 -4.46 -31.02
CA ILE A 417 -10.35 -5.54 -30.04
C ILE A 417 -11.82 -5.84 -29.81
N LYS A 418 -12.23 -7.05 -30.23
CA LYS A 418 -13.53 -7.62 -29.93
C LYS A 418 -13.36 -8.75 -28.94
N THR A 419 -13.95 -8.60 -27.77
CA THR A 419 -13.78 -9.56 -26.69
C THR A 419 -14.95 -9.62 -25.77
N ASP A 420 -15.24 -10.82 -25.29
CA ASP A 420 -16.23 -11.05 -24.25
C ASP A 420 -15.49 -11.13 -22.91
N LEU A 421 -15.84 -10.22 -22.02
CA LEU A 421 -15.37 -10.24 -20.64
C LEU A 421 -16.40 -10.96 -19.78
N HIS A 422 -15.94 -11.84 -18.89
CA HIS A 422 -16.82 -12.52 -17.95
C HIS A 422 -16.95 -11.74 -16.65
N ILE A 423 -18.15 -11.71 -16.09
CA ILE A 423 -18.43 -11.12 -14.79
C ILE A 423 -18.59 -12.25 -13.78
N ARG A 424 -17.77 -12.24 -12.73
CA ARG A 424 -17.81 -13.22 -11.66
C ARG A 424 -18.45 -12.62 -10.42
N LYS A 425 -19.49 -13.27 -9.91
CA LYS A 425 -20.11 -12.98 -8.62
C LYS A 425 -19.28 -13.62 -7.51
N ILE A 426 -18.88 -12.83 -6.52
CA ILE A 426 -18.16 -13.28 -5.33
C ILE A 426 -19.18 -13.60 -4.24
N PRO A 427 -19.26 -14.84 -3.74
CA PRO A 427 -20.07 -15.15 -2.57
C PRO A 427 -19.57 -14.36 -1.37
N ILE A 428 -20.45 -13.54 -0.80
CA ILE A 428 -20.17 -12.84 0.44
C ILE A 428 -20.53 -13.77 1.58
N GLU A 429 -19.53 -14.42 2.17
CA GLU A 429 -19.73 -15.19 3.39
C GLU A 429 -20.26 -14.26 4.49
N GLU A 430 -21.43 -14.59 5.05
CA GLU A 430 -21.95 -14.01 6.28
C GLU A 430 -21.06 -14.48 7.42
N GLY A 431 -20.07 -13.66 7.77
CA GLY A 431 -19.32 -13.88 9.00
C GLY A 431 -20.22 -13.57 10.20
N ASN A 432 -20.25 -14.48 11.17
CA ASN A 432 -20.83 -14.30 12.51
C ASN A 432 -20.32 -13.04 13.21
#